data_AF-A0A5J5BFC6-F1
#
_entry.id   AF-A0A5J5BFC6-F1
#
_cell.length_a   1.000
_cell.length_b   1.000
_cell.length_c   1.000
_cell.angle_alpha   90.00
_cell.angle_beta   90.00
_cell.angle_gamma   90.00
#
_symmetry.space_group_name_H-M   'P 1'
#
loop_
_entity.id
_entity.type
_entity.pdbx_description
1 polymer ?
#
loop_
_entity_poly.entity_id
_entity_poly.type
_entity_poly.pdbx_seq_one_letter_code
_entity_poly.pdbx_strand_id
1 'polypeptide(L)'
;MGKMELFDLEKHFAFYGAYHSNPVNIFIHTLFVWPIFFTSLVLFFFTPSLCHLGPFAFCPFKCGQGLAVNFGFFFALIYALFYICLDKKAGSLAALLCFICWVSSNFLGRYLGFSLAWKVVLAAQLICWTGQFIGHGVFEKRAPALLDNLVQAFLMAPFFVLLEVSFCNPLTNLRMMSLELKIKLHMLSSFFILQALQSLFGYEPYPGFHASVKAKIDAEIKEWQDKKQKKIS
;
A
#
# COMPACT_ATOMS: atom_id res chain seq x y z
N MET A 1 -19.23 -13.49 19.40
CA MET A 1 -19.07 -13.96 18.00
C MET A 1 -17.76 -13.40 17.47
N GLY A 2 -16.72 -14.23 17.43
CA GLY A 2 -15.40 -13.79 16.96
C GLY A 2 -15.46 -13.45 15.48
N LYS A 3 -15.39 -12.15 15.15
CA LYS A 3 -14.78 -11.75 13.89
C LYS A 3 -13.40 -12.41 13.90
N MET A 4 -13.10 -13.26 12.92
CA MET A 4 -11.77 -13.84 12.76
C MET A 4 -10.76 -12.70 12.92
N GLU A 5 -9.85 -12.85 13.87
CA GLU A 5 -8.92 -11.81 14.33
C GLU A 5 -8.22 -11.08 13.17
N LEU A 6 -7.96 -11.81 12.07
CA LEU A 6 -7.40 -11.35 10.80
C LEU A 6 -8.18 -10.21 10.11
N PHE A 7 -9.49 -10.11 10.32
CA PHE A 7 -10.35 -9.10 9.71
C PHE A 7 -10.77 -8.01 10.71
N ASP A 8 -10.12 -7.93 11.88
CA ASP A 8 -10.30 -6.83 12.82
C ASP A 8 -9.53 -5.59 12.36
N LEU A 9 -10.20 -4.79 11.52
CA LEU A 9 -9.62 -3.58 10.95
C LEU A 9 -9.12 -2.61 12.02
N GLU A 10 -9.88 -2.39 13.10
CA GLU A 10 -9.46 -1.46 14.15
C GLU A 10 -8.18 -1.93 14.83
N LYS A 11 -8.10 -3.22 15.16
CA LYS A 11 -6.92 -3.79 15.81
C LYS A 11 -5.68 -3.63 14.93
N HIS A 12 -5.77 -4.04 13.68
CA HIS A 12 -4.60 -4.02 12.80
C HIS A 12 -4.19 -2.59 12.40
N PHE A 13 -5.16 -1.69 12.21
CA PHE A 13 -4.87 -0.31 11.88
C PHE A 13 -4.33 0.47 13.09
N ALA A 14 -4.80 0.17 14.31
CA ALA A 14 -4.22 0.73 15.53
C ALA A 14 -2.78 0.26 15.76
N PHE A 15 -2.50 -1.02 15.54
CA PHE A 15 -1.13 -1.53 15.58
C PHE A 15 -0.24 -0.82 14.55
N TYR A 16 -0.74 -0.62 13.33
CA TYR A 16 -0.03 0.14 12.29
C TYR A 16 0.28 1.57 12.76
N GLY A 17 -0.71 2.31 13.27
CA GLY A 17 -0.51 3.68 13.76
C GLY A 17 0.46 3.77 14.94
N ALA A 18 0.48 2.78 15.83
CA ALA A 18 1.43 2.71 16.93
C ALA A 18 2.88 2.40 16.48
N TYR A 19 3.06 1.79 15.30
CA TYR A 19 4.37 1.54 14.70
C TYR A 19 4.86 2.69 13.81
N HIS A 20 3.94 3.50 13.27
CA HIS A 20 4.23 4.58 12.32
C HIS A 20 3.65 5.88 12.86
N SER A 21 4.37 6.49 13.80
CA SER A 21 3.93 7.72 14.49
C SER A 21 4.64 8.97 13.97
N ASN A 22 5.81 8.81 13.36
CA ASN A 22 6.59 9.90 12.82
C ASN A 22 6.06 10.32 11.44
N PRO A 23 5.75 11.62 11.22
CA PRO A 23 5.19 12.09 9.95
C PRO A 23 6.11 11.84 8.74
N VAL A 24 7.43 11.82 8.94
CA VAL A 24 8.38 11.50 7.86
C VAL A 24 8.33 10.02 7.51
N ASN A 25 8.23 9.15 8.51
CA ASN A 25 8.08 7.72 8.28
C ASN A 25 6.76 7.40 7.57
N ILE A 26 5.66 8.00 8.03
CA ILE A 26 4.35 7.90 7.38
C ILE A 26 4.44 8.33 5.91
N PHE A 27 5.11 9.44 5.62
CA PHE A 27 5.30 9.90 4.24
C PHE A 27 6.11 8.91 3.40
N ILE A 28 7.23 8.41 3.91
CA ILE A 28 8.05 7.38 3.25
C ILE A 28 7.21 6.14 2.95
N HIS A 29 6.37 5.71 3.90
CA HIS A 29 5.46 4.57 3.72
C HIS A 29 4.43 4.84 2.63
N THR A 30 3.78 5.98 2.70
CA THR A 30 2.82 6.41 1.67
C THR A 30 3.45 6.47 0.28
N LEU A 31 4.71 6.91 0.19
CA LEU A 31 5.43 7.05 -1.06
C LEU A 31 5.82 5.71 -1.69
N PHE A 32 6.33 4.77 -0.90
CA PHE A 32 7.04 3.60 -1.43
C PHE A 32 6.26 2.29 -1.38
N VAL A 33 5.20 2.16 -0.57
CA VAL A 33 4.45 0.90 -0.46
C VAL A 33 3.76 0.51 -1.77
N TRP A 34 3.05 1.43 -2.43
CA TRP A 34 2.37 1.14 -3.69
C TRP A 34 3.34 0.87 -4.85
N PRO A 35 4.47 1.59 -5.00
CA PRO A 35 5.52 1.22 -5.95
C PRO A 35 6.12 -0.17 -5.71
N ILE A 36 6.31 -0.59 -4.45
CA ILE A 36 6.75 -1.97 -4.13
C ILE A 36 5.72 -2.97 -4.65
N PHE A 37 4.45 -2.77 -4.34
CA PHE A 37 3.37 -3.64 -4.82
C PHE A 37 3.33 -3.70 -6.36
N PHE A 38 3.36 -2.56 -7.03
CA PHE A 38 3.29 -2.48 -8.49
C PHE A 38 4.48 -3.14 -9.18
N THR A 39 5.70 -2.89 -8.72
CA THR A 39 6.91 -3.46 -9.34
C THR A 39 7.01 -4.97 -9.12
N SER A 40 6.45 -5.51 -8.03
CA SER A 40 6.26 -6.96 -7.86
C SER A 40 5.34 -7.53 -8.93
N LEU A 41 4.23 -6.85 -9.28
CA LEU A 41 3.35 -7.29 -10.37
C LEU A 41 4.04 -7.26 -11.74
N VAL A 42 4.90 -6.26 -11.99
CA VAL A 42 5.71 -6.20 -13.23
C VAL A 42 6.67 -7.38 -13.32
N LEU A 43 7.25 -7.83 -12.21
CA LEU A 43 8.07 -9.03 -12.20
C LEU A 43 7.21 -10.29 -12.43
N PHE A 44 6.08 -10.39 -11.75
CA PHE A 44 5.16 -11.53 -11.87
C PHE A 44 4.51 -11.64 -13.25
N PHE A 45 4.48 -10.56 -14.03
CA PHE A 45 4.05 -10.61 -15.43
C PHE A 45 4.81 -11.66 -16.25
N PHE A 46 6.09 -11.89 -15.95
CA PHE A 46 6.94 -12.85 -16.67
C PHE A 46 6.78 -14.31 -16.20
N THR A 47 5.88 -14.58 -15.26
CA THR A 47 5.52 -15.95 -14.88
C THR A 47 4.65 -16.61 -15.96
N PRO A 48 4.66 -17.97 -16.06
CA PRO A 48 3.82 -18.67 -17.02
C PRO A 48 2.35 -18.24 -16.91
N SER A 49 1.76 -17.92 -18.07
CA SER A 49 0.35 -17.53 -18.17
C SER A 49 -0.52 -18.77 -18.28
N LEU A 50 -1.60 -18.86 -17.49
CA LEU A 50 -2.60 -19.92 -17.58
C LEU A 50 -3.50 -19.71 -18.80
N CYS A 51 -3.92 -18.47 -19.02
CA CYS A 51 -4.70 -18.07 -20.19
C CYS A 51 -4.54 -16.57 -20.42
N HIS A 52 -4.97 -16.12 -21.61
CA HIS A 52 -5.06 -14.70 -21.91
C HIS A 52 -6.53 -14.31 -21.99
N LEU A 53 -6.95 -13.35 -21.17
CA LEU A 53 -8.25 -12.70 -21.35
C LEU A 53 -8.19 -11.89 -22.64
N GLY A 54 -9.24 -11.97 -23.46
CA GLY A 54 -9.29 -11.37 -24.79
C GLY A 54 -8.95 -9.86 -24.82
N PRO A 55 -8.80 -9.26 -26.01
CA PRO A 55 -8.43 -7.86 -26.14
C PRO A 55 -9.37 -6.98 -25.30
N PHE A 56 -8.80 -6.19 -24.41
CA PHE A 56 -9.59 -5.35 -23.52
C PHE A 56 -10.23 -4.23 -24.37
N ALA A 57 -11.51 -4.36 -24.70
CA ALA A 57 -12.22 -3.50 -25.65
C ALA A 57 -12.19 -2.00 -25.28
N PHE A 58 -12.00 -1.68 -24.00
CA PHE A 58 -11.91 -0.32 -23.47
C PHE A 58 -10.47 0.17 -23.26
N CYS A 59 -9.46 -0.51 -23.80
CA CYS A 59 -8.08 -0.03 -23.72
C CYS A 59 -7.87 1.16 -24.68
N PRO A 60 -7.59 2.38 -24.19
CA PRO A 60 -7.39 3.55 -25.05
C PRO A 60 -6.14 3.43 -25.94
N PHE A 61 -5.26 2.46 -25.67
CA PHE A 61 -4.00 2.25 -26.39
C PHE A 61 -4.12 1.31 -27.60
N LYS A 62 -5.32 0.81 -27.94
CA LYS A 62 -5.54 -0.17 -29.04
C LYS A 62 -4.52 -1.33 -29.01
N CYS A 63 -4.11 -1.76 -27.82
CA CYS A 63 -3.28 -2.93 -27.69
C CYS A 63 -4.16 -4.15 -27.97
N GLY A 64 -4.15 -4.67 -29.19
CA GLY A 64 -4.85 -5.91 -29.59
C GLY A 64 -4.33 -7.17 -28.90
N GLN A 65 -3.77 -7.04 -27.70
CA GLN A 65 -3.16 -8.10 -26.92
C GLN A 65 -3.90 -8.28 -25.60
N GLY A 66 -4.23 -9.53 -25.30
CA GLY A 66 -5.00 -9.92 -24.12
C GLY A 66 -4.27 -9.66 -22.80
N LEU A 67 -4.98 -9.67 -21.68
CA LEU A 67 -4.36 -9.61 -20.33
C LEU A 67 -3.92 -11.01 -19.89
N ALA A 68 -2.70 -11.16 -19.39
CA ALA A 68 -2.18 -12.46 -18.95
C ALA A 68 -2.72 -12.82 -17.56
N VAL A 69 -3.37 -13.98 -17.46
CA VAL A 69 -3.79 -14.58 -16.20
C VAL A 69 -2.63 -15.44 -15.70
N ASN A 70 -1.77 -14.82 -14.91
CA ASN A 70 -0.55 -15.42 -14.37
C ASN A 70 -0.47 -15.15 -12.86
N PHE A 71 0.70 -15.35 -12.26
CA PHE A 71 0.87 -15.12 -10.82
C PHE A 71 0.54 -13.68 -10.40
N GLY A 72 0.79 -12.69 -11.26
CA GLY A 72 0.43 -11.30 -11.01
C GLY A 72 -1.08 -11.06 -10.90
N PHE A 73 -1.89 -11.79 -11.69
CA PHE A 73 -3.36 -11.72 -11.56
C PHE A 73 -3.82 -12.24 -10.21
N PHE A 74 -3.39 -13.43 -9.81
CA PHE A 74 -3.79 -14.03 -8.53
C PHE A 74 -3.28 -13.21 -7.35
N PHE A 75 -2.06 -12.67 -7.43
CA PHE A 75 -1.52 -11.79 -6.42
C PHE A 75 -2.39 -10.54 -6.22
N ALA A 76 -2.74 -9.84 -7.31
CA ALA A 76 -3.63 -8.68 -7.25
C ALA A 76 -5.06 -9.06 -6.78
N LEU A 77 -5.58 -10.21 -7.20
CA LEU A 77 -6.91 -10.71 -6.82
C LEU A 77 -7.00 -11.01 -5.32
N ILE A 78 -5.98 -11.67 -4.75
CA ILE A 78 -5.92 -11.97 -3.31
C ILE A 78 -5.96 -10.68 -2.51
N TYR A 79 -5.15 -9.68 -2.87
CA TYR A 79 -5.15 -8.37 -2.23
C TYR A 79 -6.51 -7.67 -2.36
N ALA A 80 -7.08 -7.64 -3.56
CA ALA A 80 -8.38 -7.04 -3.82
C ALA A 80 -9.51 -7.65 -2.96
N LEU A 81 -9.62 -8.98 -2.95
CA LEU A 81 -10.63 -9.69 -2.15
C LEU A 81 -10.42 -9.45 -0.66
N PHE A 82 -9.17 -9.53 -0.20
CA PHE A 82 -8.84 -9.30 1.19
C PHE A 82 -9.23 -7.90 1.66
N TYR A 83 -8.96 -6.86 0.85
CA TYR A 83 -9.32 -5.49 1.16
C TYR A 83 -10.83 -5.27 1.21
N ILE A 84 -11.59 -5.84 0.26
CA ILE A 84 -13.05 -5.81 0.26
C ILE A 84 -13.63 -6.53 1.49
N CYS A 85 -12.94 -7.54 2.02
CA CYS A 85 -13.32 -8.21 3.26
C CYS A 85 -13.03 -7.37 4.51
N LEU A 86 -11.96 -6.57 4.51
CA LEU A 86 -11.62 -5.66 5.62
C LEU A 86 -12.58 -4.48 5.74
N ASP A 87 -12.88 -3.81 4.63
CA ASP A 87 -13.87 -2.74 4.57
C ASP A 87 -14.49 -2.67 3.17
N LYS A 88 -15.82 -2.59 3.07
CA LYS A 88 -16.49 -2.63 1.76
C LYS A 88 -16.23 -1.38 0.92
N LYS A 89 -16.10 -0.20 1.52
CA LYS A 89 -15.98 1.08 0.80
C LYS A 89 -14.52 1.37 0.44
N ALA A 90 -13.63 1.48 1.43
CA ALA A 90 -12.20 1.67 1.18
C ALA A 90 -11.59 0.46 0.49
N GLY A 91 -12.03 -0.75 0.84
CA GLY A 91 -11.53 -1.97 0.22
C GLY A 91 -11.90 -2.10 -1.25
N SER A 92 -13.10 -1.65 -1.66
CA SER A 92 -13.46 -1.61 -3.08
C SER A 92 -12.57 -0.67 -3.89
N LEU A 93 -12.17 0.47 -3.31
CA LEU A 93 -11.23 1.37 -3.96
C LEU A 93 -9.82 0.76 -4.02
N ALA A 94 -9.35 0.15 -2.93
CA ALA A 94 -8.07 -0.55 -2.91
C ALA A 94 -8.04 -1.70 -3.92
N ALA A 95 -9.14 -2.43 -4.08
CA ALA A 95 -9.32 -3.46 -5.09
C ALA A 95 -9.24 -2.90 -6.52
N LEU A 96 -9.88 -1.75 -6.77
CA LEU A 96 -9.77 -1.04 -8.04
C LEU A 96 -8.31 -0.63 -8.32
N LEU A 97 -7.59 -0.12 -7.33
CA LEU A 97 -6.17 0.20 -7.45
C LEU A 97 -5.32 -1.04 -7.76
N CYS A 98 -5.56 -2.17 -7.09
CA CYS A 98 -4.88 -3.43 -7.37
C CYS A 98 -5.13 -3.89 -8.81
N PHE A 99 -6.37 -3.77 -9.29
CA PHE A 99 -6.73 -4.09 -10.67
C PHE A 99 -6.02 -3.19 -11.68
N ILE A 100 -6.00 -1.87 -11.45
CA ILE A 100 -5.28 -0.90 -12.29
C ILE A 100 -3.78 -1.21 -12.32
N CYS A 101 -3.17 -1.53 -11.17
CA CYS A 101 -1.77 -1.95 -11.08
C CYS A 101 -1.51 -3.20 -11.92
N TRP A 102 -2.36 -4.22 -11.82
CA TRP A 102 -2.20 -5.45 -12.58
C TRP A 102 -2.32 -5.22 -14.09
N VAL A 103 -3.35 -4.48 -14.52
CA VAL A 103 -3.52 -4.09 -15.93
C VAL A 103 -2.29 -3.31 -16.44
N SER A 104 -1.84 -2.31 -15.68
CA SER A 104 -0.67 -1.49 -16.04
C SER A 104 0.62 -2.31 -16.09
N SER A 105 0.78 -3.28 -15.18
CA SER A 105 1.96 -4.15 -15.15
C SER A 105 2.05 -5.05 -16.38
N ASN A 106 0.90 -5.47 -16.95
CA ASN A 106 0.85 -6.24 -18.19
C ASN A 106 1.34 -5.40 -19.38
N PHE A 107 0.95 -4.13 -19.47
CA PHE A 107 1.41 -3.24 -20.53
C PHE A 107 2.90 -2.93 -20.37
N LEU A 108 3.33 -2.57 -19.16
CA LEU A 108 4.71 -2.20 -18.89
C LEU A 108 5.67 -3.39 -19.06
N GLY A 109 5.30 -4.57 -18.56
CA GLY A 109 6.10 -5.79 -18.70
C GLY A 109 6.33 -6.17 -20.16
N ARG A 110 5.31 -6.03 -21.01
CA ARG A 110 5.46 -6.23 -22.47
C ARG A 110 6.36 -5.20 -23.12
N TYR A 111 6.18 -3.94 -22.76
CA TYR A 111 6.93 -2.83 -23.34
C TYR A 111 8.43 -2.93 -23.02
N LEU A 112 8.77 -3.25 -21.77
CA LEU A 112 10.17 -3.35 -21.33
C LEU A 112 10.83 -4.67 -21.76
N GLY A 113 10.07 -5.76 -21.81
CA GLY A 113 10.62 -7.12 -21.91
C GLY A 113 11.43 -7.52 -20.67
N PHE A 114 11.72 -8.81 -20.51
CA PHE A 114 12.30 -9.32 -19.27
C PHE A 114 13.65 -8.66 -18.94
N SER A 115 14.58 -8.62 -19.92
CA SER A 115 15.97 -8.14 -19.75
C SER A 115 16.08 -6.75 -19.13
N LEU A 116 15.18 -5.83 -19.48
CA LEU A 116 15.14 -4.50 -18.91
C LEU A 116 14.23 -4.44 -17.66
N ALA A 117 13.07 -5.11 -17.70
CA ALA A 117 12.09 -5.05 -16.63
C ALA A 117 12.66 -5.51 -15.28
N TRP A 118 13.40 -6.63 -15.22
CA TRP A 118 13.94 -7.12 -13.95
C TRP A 118 14.95 -6.13 -13.33
N LYS A 119 15.72 -5.40 -14.15
CA LYS A 119 16.67 -4.38 -13.69
C LYS A 119 15.95 -3.17 -13.09
N VAL A 120 14.91 -2.70 -13.80
CA VAL A 120 14.06 -1.60 -13.33
C VAL A 120 13.35 -1.98 -12.03
N VAL A 121 12.78 -3.18 -11.97
CA VAL A 121 12.12 -3.70 -10.76
C VAL A 121 13.13 -3.81 -9.61
N LEU A 122 14.31 -4.39 -9.84
CA LEU A 122 15.32 -4.53 -8.80
C LEU A 122 15.75 -3.16 -8.24
N ALA A 123 16.06 -2.20 -9.12
CA ALA A 123 16.42 -0.85 -8.70
C ALA A 123 15.29 -0.19 -7.88
N ALA A 124 14.05 -0.28 -8.36
CA ALA A 124 12.90 0.28 -7.67
C ALA A 124 12.67 -0.36 -6.30
N GLN A 125 12.72 -1.69 -6.21
CA GLN A 125 12.57 -2.45 -4.96
C GLN A 125 13.66 -2.04 -3.96
N LEU A 126 14.93 -2.00 -4.38
CA LEU A 126 16.03 -1.61 -3.49
C LEU A 126 15.86 -0.19 -2.95
N ILE A 127 15.50 0.78 -3.81
CA ILE A 127 15.28 2.17 -3.39
C ILE A 127 14.11 2.27 -2.42
N CYS A 128 12.97 1.65 -2.76
CA CYS A 128 11.76 1.72 -1.96
C CYS A 128 11.95 1.06 -0.59
N TRP A 129 12.49 -0.17 -0.54
CA TRP A 129 12.75 -0.87 0.72
C TRP A 129 13.80 -0.16 1.58
N THR A 130 14.85 0.38 0.97
CA THR A 130 15.85 1.18 1.70
C THR A 130 15.17 2.38 2.36
N GLY A 131 14.29 3.07 1.65
CA GLY A 131 13.47 4.15 2.21
C GLY A 131 12.66 3.68 3.42
N GLN A 132 11.92 2.57 3.30
CA GLN A 132 11.11 2.00 4.39
C GLN A 132 11.94 1.66 5.63
N PHE A 133 13.11 1.04 5.44
CA PHE A 133 14.02 0.70 6.54
C PHE A 133 14.62 1.94 7.20
N ILE A 134 14.95 2.98 6.42
CA ILE A 134 15.37 4.28 6.97
C ILE A 134 14.22 4.91 7.78
N GLY A 135 13.00 4.85 7.27
CA GLY A 135 11.77 5.23 7.95
C GLY A 135 11.69 4.69 9.37
N HIS A 136 11.72 3.36 9.49
CA HIS A 136 11.69 2.69 10.79
C HIS A 136 12.95 2.92 11.64
N GLY A 137 14.14 2.75 11.07
CA GLY A 137 15.39 2.77 11.82
C GLY A 137 15.76 4.16 12.34
N VAL A 138 15.65 5.18 11.49
CA VAL A 138 16.09 6.55 11.81
C VAL A 138 14.98 7.35 12.49
N PHE A 139 13.75 7.29 11.95
CA PHE A 139 12.68 8.17 12.41
C PHE A 139 11.84 7.57 13.55
N GLU A 140 11.48 6.29 13.47
CA GLU A 140 10.76 5.60 14.57
C GLU A 140 11.70 5.06 15.65
N LYS A 141 12.99 4.86 15.31
CA LYS A 141 13.98 4.20 16.19
C LYS A 141 13.48 2.85 16.70
N ARG A 142 12.77 2.14 15.83
CA ARG A 142 12.12 0.86 16.10
C ARG A 142 12.46 -0.12 14.98
N ALA A 143 12.54 -1.40 15.32
CA ALA A 143 12.65 -2.43 14.31
C ALA A 143 11.44 -2.38 13.36
N PRO A 144 11.62 -2.70 12.06
CA PRO A 144 10.52 -2.73 11.11
C PRO A 144 9.47 -3.78 11.48
N ALA A 145 8.18 -3.44 11.33
CA ALA A 145 7.05 -4.28 11.76
C ALA A 145 6.98 -5.66 11.07
N LEU A 146 7.66 -5.82 9.94
CA LEU A 146 7.87 -7.10 9.24
C LEU A 146 8.54 -8.18 10.10
N LEU A 147 9.31 -7.80 11.12
CA LEU A 147 9.91 -8.76 12.05
C LEU A 147 8.92 -9.25 13.11
N ASP A 148 7.81 -8.53 13.31
CA ASP A 148 6.80 -8.83 14.33
C ASP A 148 5.58 -9.56 13.74
N ASN A 149 5.14 -9.17 12.53
CA ASN A 149 4.01 -9.80 11.85
C ASN A 149 4.14 -9.71 10.32
N LEU A 150 4.66 -10.77 9.71
CA LEU A 150 4.93 -10.85 8.27
C LEU A 150 3.67 -10.67 7.42
N VAL A 151 2.56 -11.31 7.81
CA VAL A 151 1.29 -11.25 7.06
C VAL A 151 0.74 -9.83 7.07
N GLN A 152 0.74 -9.18 8.23
CA GLN A 152 0.29 -7.79 8.35
C GLN A 152 1.22 -6.84 7.58
N ALA A 153 2.54 -7.04 7.65
CA ALA A 153 3.51 -6.18 6.99
C ALA A 153 3.41 -6.22 5.45
N PHE A 154 3.14 -7.38 4.85
CA PHE A 154 3.01 -7.49 3.40
C PHE A 154 1.59 -7.26 2.91
N LEU A 155 0.60 -7.96 3.50
CA LEU A 155 -0.76 -7.95 2.99
C LEU A 155 -1.50 -6.66 3.35
N MET A 156 -1.25 -6.06 4.51
CA MET A 156 -2.05 -4.91 4.97
C MET A 156 -1.44 -3.55 4.66
N ALA A 157 -0.13 -3.47 4.42
CA ALA A 157 0.55 -2.20 4.23
C ALA A 157 -0.04 -1.31 3.11
N PRO A 158 -0.35 -1.81 1.89
CA PRO A 158 -0.95 -0.95 0.86
C PRO A 158 -2.33 -0.40 1.24
N PHE A 159 -3.12 -1.21 1.97
CA PHE A 159 -4.43 -0.78 2.45
C PHE A 159 -4.33 0.25 3.56
N PHE A 160 -3.40 0.08 4.51
CA PHE A 160 -3.22 1.04 5.60
C PHE A 160 -2.70 2.38 5.12
N VAL A 161 -1.82 2.40 4.10
CA VAL A 161 -1.44 3.65 3.43
C VAL A 161 -2.66 4.35 2.81
N LEU A 162 -3.55 3.61 2.16
CA LEU A 162 -4.77 4.19 1.59
C LEU A 162 -5.68 4.80 2.67
N LEU A 163 -5.83 4.10 3.80
CA LEU A 163 -6.59 4.59 4.94
C LEU A 163 -5.93 5.81 5.60
N GLU A 164 -4.61 5.77 5.81
CA GLU A 164 -3.82 6.88 6.35
C GLU A 164 -4.03 8.17 5.53
N VAL A 165 -3.96 8.07 4.20
CA VAL A 165 -4.22 9.21 3.30
C VAL A 165 -5.67 9.66 3.35
N SER A 166 -6.61 8.74 3.53
CA SER A 166 -8.05 9.04 3.64
C SER A 166 -8.42 9.72 4.95
N PHE A 167 -7.64 9.49 6.01
CA PHE A 167 -7.88 10.03 7.36
C PHE A 167 -7.05 11.28 7.68
N CYS A 168 -5.87 11.43 7.06
CA CYS A 168 -5.01 12.57 7.29
C CYS A 168 -5.58 13.85 6.63
N ASN A 169 -5.54 14.96 7.37
CA ASN A 169 -6.12 16.24 6.95
C ASN A 169 -5.61 16.65 5.54
N PRO A 170 -6.50 17.00 4.58
CA PRO A 170 -6.12 17.34 3.22
C PRO A 170 -5.04 18.43 3.12
N LEU A 171 -4.94 19.33 4.10
CA LEU A 171 -3.92 20.39 4.15
C LEU A 171 -2.50 19.88 4.38
N THR A 172 -2.33 18.80 5.13
CA THR A 172 -1.03 18.14 5.31
C THR A 172 -0.61 17.42 4.02
N ASN A 173 -1.57 16.77 3.36
CA ASN A 173 -1.38 16.18 2.02
C ASN A 173 -0.99 17.24 0.99
N LEU A 174 -1.66 18.41 0.94
CA LEU A 174 -1.36 19.46 -0.04
C LEU A 174 0.05 20.05 0.13
N ARG A 175 0.52 20.22 1.37
CA ARG A 175 1.87 20.74 1.65
C ARG A 175 2.97 19.73 1.29
N MET A 176 2.70 18.44 1.45
CA MET A 176 3.59 17.34 1.03
C MET A 176 3.53 17.11 -0.49
N MET A 177 2.35 17.25 -1.12
CA MET A 177 2.14 17.21 -2.57
C MET A 177 2.84 18.36 -3.31
N SER A 178 3.09 19.49 -2.65
CA SER A 178 3.92 20.57 -3.22
C SER A 178 5.36 20.12 -3.47
N LEU A 179 5.88 19.17 -2.68
CA LEU A 179 7.19 18.54 -2.90
C LEU A 179 7.13 17.52 -4.06
N GLU A 180 6.04 16.76 -4.18
CA GLU A 180 5.78 15.77 -5.26
C GLU A 180 5.86 16.39 -6.66
N LEU A 181 5.30 17.60 -6.84
CA LEU A 181 5.24 18.25 -8.16
C LEU A 181 6.63 18.55 -8.75
N LYS A 182 7.68 18.57 -7.92
CA LYS A 182 9.07 18.81 -8.35
C LYS A 182 9.86 17.54 -8.68
N ILE A 183 9.42 16.34 -8.25
CA ILE A 183 10.18 15.08 -8.35
C ILE A 183 9.63 14.14 -9.46
N LYS A 184 8.96 14.69 -10.48
CA LYS A 184 8.27 13.96 -11.57
C LYS A 184 8.84 12.58 -11.96
N LEU A 185 8.05 11.53 -11.71
CA LEU A 185 8.00 10.32 -12.53
C LEU A 185 6.54 10.12 -12.98
N HIS A 186 6.27 10.24 -14.27
CA HIS A 186 4.93 10.32 -14.89
C HIS A 186 4.01 9.10 -14.66
N MET A 187 4.49 8.03 -14.03
CA MET A 187 3.67 6.86 -13.65
C MET A 187 3.20 6.89 -12.19
N LEU A 188 3.87 7.65 -11.31
CA LEU A 188 3.50 7.76 -9.90
C LEU A 188 2.37 8.77 -9.69
N SER A 189 2.29 9.82 -10.50
CA SER A 189 1.36 10.93 -10.32
C SER A 189 -0.12 10.52 -10.37
N SER A 190 -0.50 9.55 -11.19
CA SER A 190 -1.90 9.10 -11.30
C SER A 190 -2.39 8.37 -10.04
N PHE A 191 -1.51 7.61 -9.37
CA PHE A 191 -1.83 6.91 -8.12
C PHE A 191 -2.06 7.89 -6.98
N PHE A 192 -1.21 8.91 -6.87
CA PHE A 192 -1.35 9.96 -5.86
C PHE A 192 -2.59 10.81 -6.07
N ILE A 193 -2.98 11.10 -7.31
CA ILE A 193 -4.20 11.86 -7.59
C ILE A 193 -5.44 11.10 -7.11
N LEU A 194 -5.51 9.78 -7.36
CA LEU A 194 -6.66 8.98 -6.91
C LEU A 194 -6.75 8.89 -5.39
N GLN A 195 -5.60 8.73 -4.72
CA GLN A 195 -5.48 8.73 -3.26
C GLN A 195 -5.85 10.09 -2.65
N ALA A 196 -5.37 11.19 -3.24
CA ALA A 196 -5.65 12.55 -2.79
C ALA A 196 -7.13 12.92 -2.94
N LEU A 197 -7.78 12.49 -4.03
CA LEU A 197 -9.21 12.74 -4.26
C LEU A 197 -10.09 12.15 -3.16
N GLN A 198 -9.70 11.02 -2.56
CA GLN A 198 -10.45 10.41 -1.46
C GLN A 198 -10.34 11.20 -0.15
N SER A 199 -9.19 11.83 0.11
CA SER A 199 -8.97 12.63 1.32
C SER A 199 -9.88 13.87 1.40
N LEU A 200 -10.38 14.35 0.25
CA LEU A 200 -11.26 15.52 0.18
C LEU A 200 -12.66 15.28 0.74
N PHE A 201 -13.08 14.03 0.88
CA PHE A 201 -14.46 13.68 1.26
C PHE A 201 -14.61 13.12 2.69
N GLY A 202 -13.56 13.15 3.51
CA GLY A 202 -13.62 12.74 4.92
C GLY A 202 -14.20 11.34 5.10
N TYR A 203 -13.41 10.31 4.80
CA TYR A 203 -13.88 8.93 4.90
C TYR A 203 -13.76 8.40 6.34
N GLU A 204 -14.79 7.70 6.82
CA GLU A 204 -14.76 6.91 8.06
C GLU A 204 -15.49 5.57 7.80
N PRO A 205 -14.93 4.40 8.17
CA PRO A 205 -15.57 3.09 7.97
C PRO A 205 -16.96 2.98 8.63
N TYR A 206 -17.07 3.51 9.85
CA TYR A 206 -18.33 3.68 10.59
C TYR A 206 -18.17 4.80 11.63
N PRO A 207 -19.26 5.43 12.09
CA PRO A 207 -19.18 6.53 13.05
C PRO A 207 -18.42 6.16 14.33
N GLY A 208 -17.39 6.94 14.66
CA GLY A 208 -16.59 6.74 15.88
C GLY A 208 -15.41 5.79 15.72
N PHE A 209 -15.18 5.23 14.52
CA PHE A 209 -14.00 4.43 14.19
C PHE A 209 -12.71 5.19 14.52
N HIS A 210 -12.63 6.48 14.18
CA HIS A 210 -11.40 7.26 14.42
C HIS A 210 -11.09 7.40 15.92
N ALA A 211 -12.11 7.69 16.73
CA ALA A 211 -11.94 7.81 18.18
C ALA A 211 -11.52 6.47 18.81
N SER A 212 -12.12 5.37 18.37
CA SER A 212 -11.79 4.01 18.82
C SER A 212 -10.35 3.63 18.45
N VAL A 213 -9.96 3.81 17.19
CA VAL A 213 -8.59 3.52 16.71
C VAL A 213 -7.57 4.38 17.44
N LYS A 214 -7.83 5.68 17.62
CA LYS A 214 -6.92 6.57 18.34
C LYS A 214 -6.69 6.10 19.78
N ALA A 215 -7.75 5.74 20.49
CA ALA A 215 -7.62 5.20 21.85
C ALA A 215 -6.78 3.91 21.89
N LYS A 216 -6.91 3.04 20.89
CA LYS A 216 -6.10 1.82 20.77
C LYS A 216 -4.63 2.12 20.42
N ILE A 217 -4.38 3.09 19.53
CA ILE A 217 -3.01 3.55 19.23
C ILE A 217 -2.33 4.06 20.49
N ASP A 218 -3.00 4.93 21.25
CA ASP A 218 -2.46 5.50 22.49
C ASP A 218 -2.16 4.41 23.52
N ALA A 219 -3.02 3.39 23.63
CA ALA A 219 -2.81 2.23 24.50
C ALA A 219 -1.60 1.38 24.07
N GLU A 220 -1.47 1.06 22.79
CA GLU A 220 -0.36 0.27 22.22
C GLU A 220 0.99 1.00 22.36
N ILE A 221 1.02 2.32 22.12
CA ILE A 221 2.22 3.15 22.33
C ILE A 221 2.64 3.11 23.80
N LYS A 222 1.68 3.27 24.73
CA LYS A 222 1.96 3.23 26.16
C LYS A 222 2.51 1.86 26.59
N GLU A 223 1.88 0.77 26.16
CA GLU A 223 2.34 -0.58 26.47
C GLU A 223 3.77 -0.83 25.96
N TRP A 224 4.09 -0.36 24.75
CA TRP A 224 5.44 -0.47 24.19
C TRP A 224 6.47 0.34 25.00
N GLN A 225 6.13 1.56 25.41
CA GLN A 225 7.00 2.40 26.24
C GLN A 225 7.26 1.75 27.61
N ASP A 226 6.23 1.21 28.26
CA ASP A 226 6.34 0.52 29.55
C ASP A 226 7.23 -0.73 29.43
N LYS A 227 7.06 -1.53 28.37
CA LYS A 227 7.93 -2.68 28.08
C LYS A 227 9.38 -2.28 27.85
N LYS A 228 9.61 -1.14 27.20
CA LYS A 228 10.96 -0.61 26.95
C LYS A 228 11.63 -0.16 28.25
N GLN A 229 10.92 0.54 29.12
CA GLN A 229 11.43 0.97 30.43
C GLN A 229 11.80 -0.24 31.30
N LYS A 230 10.93 -1.26 31.37
CA LYS A 230 11.19 -2.50 32.12
C LYS A 230 12.41 -3.30 31.64
N LYS A 231 12.83 -3.13 30.38
CA LYS A 231 14.04 -3.77 29.83
C LYS A 231 15.32 -3.00 30.15
N ILE A 232 15.20 -1.72 30.53
CA ILE A 232 16.32 -0.83 30.82
C ILE A 232 16.57 -0.75 32.35
N SER A 233 15.54 -1.00 33.17
CA SER A 233 15.64 -1.19 34.62
C SER A 233 16.19 -2.56 35.00
#